data_AF-A0AAD9J0E4-F1
#
_entry.id   AF-A0AAD9J0E4-F1
#
_cell.length_a   1.000
_cell.length_b   1.000
_cell.length_c   1.000
_cell.angle_alpha   90.00
_cell.angle_beta   90.00
_cell.angle_gamma   90.00
#
_symmetry.space_group_name_H-M   'P 1'
#
loop_
_entity.id
_entity.type
_entity.pdbx_description
1 polymer ?
#
loop_
_entity_poly.entity_id
_entity_poly.type
_entity_poly.pdbx_seq_one_letter_code
_entity_poly.pdbx_strand_id
1 'polypeptide(L)'
;MDSRSASRSPSRHRYKSKHKKRRTRSRSKSRDRSSRHRRDRHRERSRSKLRERKKRMKHVWKRLPTPEQDRRHHSSSSSSSDSDDERTINKRIEEARRREEEERKQELERQRLARQKELEEKMMEEEVARRVEALVAKRVEEELEKRKDEIEAEVMRRVEEAKKIMEKQMLEELERKRREELEEQKMKEEEERAKRRELERIMDENNRKIEEAQRKLAEEQLRLVEEQRKMLEEKQRLEDEERRRRMSEQELILNKKNARPRLSFAFGKSGGT
;
A
#
# COMPACT_ATOMS: atom_id res chain seq x y z
N MET A 1 -43.30 25.17 -30.20
CA MET A 1 -43.30 24.01 -29.30
C MET A 1 -41.87 23.73 -28.84
N ASP A 2 -41.16 24.72 -28.30
CA ASP A 2 -41.25 25.20 -26.90
C ASP A 2 -40.61 24.24 -25.88
N SER A 3 -39.34 24.52 -25.60
CA SER A 3 -38.78 24.84 -24.27
C SER A 3 -39.13 24.01 -23.02
N ARG A 4 -38.04 23.73 -22.26
CA ARG A 4 -37.93 23.54 -20.78
C ARG A 4 -38.32 22.13 -20.28
N SER A 5 -37.61 21.48 -19.36
CA SER A 5 -37.02 21.99 -18.11
C SER A 5 -35.95 21.06 -17.54
N ALA A 6 -34.89 21.65 -16.99
CA ALA A 6 -34.06 21.07 -15.96
C ALA A 6 -34.87 20.90 -14.65
N SER A 7 -34.55 19.90 -13.81
CA SER A 7 -33.99 20.14 -12.46
C SER A 7 -34.14 18.98 -11.45
N ARG A 8 -33.09 18.90 -10.61
CA ARG A 8 -33.09 18.67 -9.15
C ARG A 8 -33.33 17.25 -8.59
N SER A 9 -32.23 16.71 -8.07
CA SER A 9 -32.16 15.71 -7.00
C SER A 9 -33.02 16.08 -5.77
N PRO A 10 -33.42 15.07 -4.98
CA PRO A 10 -33.63 15.24 -3.55
C PRO A 10 -32.65 14.42 -2.69
N SER A 11 -32.31 15.07 -1.59
CA SER A 11 -31.42 14.70 -0.50
C SER A 11 -32.04 13.68 0.47
N ARG A 12 -31.17 12.84 1.05
CA ARG A 12 -31.22 12.22 2.40
C ARG A 12 -32.56 11.67 2.91
N HIS A 13 -32.60 10.36 3.15
CA HIS A 13 -33.24 9.84 4.36
C HIS A 13 -32.42 8.73 5.04
N ARG A 14 -32.25 8.93 6.34
CA ARG A 14 -31.53 8.13 7.33
C ARG A 14 -32.56 7.22 7.99
N TYR A 15 -32.38 5.90 7.95
CA TYR A 15 -33.06 5.00 8.89
C TYR A 15 -32.11 3.93 9.45
N LYS A 16 -32.04 3.93 10.78
CA LYS A 16 -31.41 2.93 11.65
C LYS A 16 -32.34 1.72 11.77
N SER A 17 -31.76 0.52 11.73
CA SER A 17 -32.10 -0.72 12.49
C SER A 17 -31.72 -1.94 11.63
N LYS A 18 -31.41 -3.15 12.09
CA LYS A 18 -31.14 -3.79 13.39
C LYS A 18 -30.37 -5.08 13.05
N HIS A 19 -29.58 -5.56 13.99
CA HIS A 19 -28.72 -6.74 13.92
C HIS A 19 -29.34 -8.01 13.33
N LYS A 20 -28.59 -8.71 12.46
CA LYS A 20 -28.52 -10.19 12.45
C LYS A 20 -27.06 -10.63 12.22
N LYS A 21 -26.44 -11.18 13.27
CA LYS A 21 -25.12 -11.82 13.21
C LYS A 21 -25.24 -13.12 12.42
N ARG A 22 -24.63 -13.22 11.24
CA ARG A 22 -24.24 -14.50 10.65
C ARG A 22 -22.73 -14.63 10.69
N ARG A 23 -22.31 -15.65 11.43
CA ARG A 23 -20.95 -16.10 11.68
C ARG A 23 -20.47 -16.84 10.43
N THR A 24 -19.61 -16.23 9.63
CA THR A 24 -18.74 -16.95 8.71
C THR A 24 -17.30 -16.49 8.90
N ARG A 25 -16.45 -17.50 8.95
CA ARG A 25 -15.06 -17.51 9.37
C ARG A 25 -14.23 -17.44 8.10
N SER A 26 -13.56 -16.32 7.86
CA SER A 26 -12.44 -16.25 6.91
C SER A 26 -11.53 -15.06 7.26
N ARG A 27 -10.37 -15.41 7.80
CA ARG A 27 -9.16 -14.58 7.90
C ARG A 27 -8.76 -14.16 6.49
N SER A 28 -8.56 -12.86 6.26
CA SER A 28 -7.54 -12.23 5.40
C SER A 28 -7.89 -10.76 5.21
N LYS A 29 -7.18 -9.84 5.89
CA LYS A 29 -7.31 -8.40 5.64
C LYS A 29 -5.96 -7.72 5.78
N SER A 30 -5.16 -7.84 4.73
CA SER A 30 -4.05 -6.95 4.41
C SER A 30 -4.62 -5.76 3.64
N ARG A 31 -4.48 -4.55 4.19
CA ARG A 31 -4.45 -3.30 3.42
C ARG A 31 -4.00 -2.14 4.31
N ASP A 32 -2.84 -1.62 3.92
CA ASP A 32 -2.42 -0.22 3.94
C ASP A 32 -3.00 0.71 5.01
N ARG A 33 -2.11 1.11 5.92
CA ARG A 33 -2.14 2.44 6.51
C ARG A 33 -0.88 3.19 6.11
N SER A 34 -1.01 3.92 5.00
CA SER A 34 -0.23 5.13 4.73
C SER A 34 -0.30 6.07 5.94
N SER A 35 0.86 6.29 6.57
CA SER A 35 1.05 7.37 7.53
C SER A 35 2.45 7.96 7.32
N ARG A 36 2.59 8.74 6.25
CA ARG A 36 3.65 9.74 6.16
C ARG A 36 3.19 10.96 6.93
N HIS A 37 3.83 11.28 8.05
CA HIS A 37 4.11 12.67 8.44
C HIS A 37 5.43 12.70 9.20
N ARG A 38 6.39 13.39 8.60
CA ARG A 38 7.70 13.75 9.15
C ARG A 38 7.48 14.84 10.21
N ARG A 39 8.19 14.74 11.34
CA ARG A 39 8.89 15.88 11.96
C ARG A 39 9.77 15.42 13.12
N ASP A 40 11.06 15.47 12.86
CA ASP A 40 12.14 15.99 13.71
C ASP A 40 12.05 15.75 15.21
N ARG A 41 13.02 15.00 15.77
CA ARG A 41 14.10 15.56 16.62
C ARG A 41 14.93 14.49 17.34
N HIS A 42 16.25 14.63 17.18
CA HIS A 42 17.37 14.10 17.99
C HIS A 42 17.55 12.57 18.02
N ARG A 43 18.53 12.01 17.30
CA ARG A 43 20.00 12.07 17.48
C ARG A 43 20.45 11.32 18.74
N GLU A 44 20.94 10.10 18.50
CA GLU A 44 22.06 9.40 19.17
C GLU A 44 21.95 9.18 20.70
N ARG A 45 22.46 8.14 21.35
CA ARG A 45 22.90 6.78 21.04
C ARG A 45 23.32 6.24 22.42
N SER A 46 23.24 4.93 22.60
CA SER A 46 24.05 4.16 23.56
C SER A 46 23.73 4.24 25.06
N ARG A 47 23.10 3.15 25.48
CA ARG A 47 23.27 2.49 26.77
C ARG A 47 24.74 2.46 27.19
N SER A 48 25.02 2.87 28.43
CA SER A 48 25.97 2.12 29.26
C SER A 48 25.44 2.05 30.70
N LYS A 49 25.17 0.82 31.14
CA LYS A 49 24.79 0.46 32.50
C LYS A 49 26.07 0.36 33.33
N LEU A 50 26.35 1.35 34.16
CA LEU A 50 26.97 1.15 35.47
C LEU A 50 27.03 2.50 36.17
N ARG A 51 26.23 2.71 37.22
CA ARG A 51 26.61 3.62 38.29
C ARG A 51 25.83 3.34 39.56
N GLU A 52 26.60 3.09 40.59
CA GLU A 52 26.21 2.87 41.97
C GLU A 52 25.14 3.86 42.45
N ARG A 53 24.12 3.30 43.08
CA ARG A 53 23.11 4.05 43.82
C ARG A 53 23.73 4.53 45.14
N LYS A 54 24.57 5.56 45.07
CA LYS A 54 25.10 6.30 46.22
C LYS A 54 23.93 6.97 46.94
N LYS A 55 23.64 6.50 48.16
CA LYS A 55 22.63 7.04 49.07
C LYS A 55 22.91 8.52 49.32
N ARG A 56 22.15 9.43 48.70
CA ARG A 56 22.07 10.84 49.12
C ARG A 56 21.26 10.90 50.42
N MET A 57 21.98 10.86 51.54
CA MET A 57 21.51 11.32 52.84
C MET A 57 21.04 12.77 52.69
N LYS A 58 19.77 13.02 53.06
CA LYS A 58 19.19 14.35 53.17
C LYS A 58 19.99 15.13 54.21
N HIS A 59 20.65 16.21 53.77
CA HIS A 59 21.18 17.24 54.65
C HIS A 59 20.01 17.90 55.38
N VAL A 60 19.77 17.46 56.61
CA VAL A 60 18.95 18.17 57.58
C VAL A 60 19.78 19.36 58.05
N TRP A 61 19.44 20.55 57.55
CA TRP A 61 19.85 21.81 58.14
C TRP A 61 19.23 21.91 59.54
N LYS A 62 19.92 21.39 60.56
CA LYS A 62 19.62 21.77 61.94
C LYS A 62 20.25 23.14 62.16
N ARG A 63 19.38 24.17 62.22
CA ARG A 63 19.66 25.47 62.83
C ARG A 63 20.42 25.25 64.13
N LEU A 64 21.59 25.86 64.22
CA LEU A 64 22.30 26.09 65.48
C LEU A 64 21.38 26.92 66.40
N PRO A 65 21.09 26.47 67.63
CA PRO A 65 20.54 27.33 68.66
C PRO A 65 21.62 28.32 69.11
N THR A 66 21.24 29.58 69.18
CA THR A 66 21.96 30.68 69.85
C THR A 66 22.33 30.29 71.29
N PRO A 67 23.50 30.69 71.84
CA PRO A 67 23.76 30.53 73.26
C PRO A 67 22.93 31.58 74.03
N GLU A 68 21.83 31.14 74.64
CA GLU A 68 21.11 31.93 75.64
C GLU A 68 22.00 32.16 76.85
N GLN A 69 22.19 33.44 77.18
CA GLN A 69 22.69 33.90 78.47
C GLN A 69 21.65 33.58 79.54
N ASP A 70 21.84 32.49 80.28
CA ASP A 70 21.05 32.24 81.49
C ASP A 70 21.89 32.62 82.73
N ARG A 71 21.63 33.85 83.21
CA ARG A 71 22.08 34.34 84.50
C ARG A 71 21.24 33.66 85.58
N ARG A 72 21.81 32.75 86.36
CA ARG A 72 21.27 32.37 87.67
C ARG A 72 22.37 32.29 88.71
N HIS A 73 22.35 33.28 89.60
CA HIS A 73 22.90 33.19 90.95
C HIS A 73 22.26 32.00 91.66
N HIS A 74 23.03 31.23 92.42
CA HIS A 74 22.66 30.74 93.75
C HIS A 74 23.92 30.36 94.54
N SER A 75 23.87 30.73 95.80
CA SER A 75 24.94 30.83 96.78
C SER A 75 25.14 29.55 97.60
N SER A 76 26.35 29.44 98.16
CA SER A 76 26.73 28.88 99.46
C SER A 76 26.44 27.41 99.78
N SER A 77 27.52 26.65 99.98
CA SER A 77 27.87 26.21 101.34
C SER A 77 29.35 25.87 101.42
N SER A 78 30.08 26.71 102.15
CA SER A 78 31.38 26.44 102.73
C SER A 78 31.32 25.24 103.68
N SER A 79 32.07 24.18 103.38
CA SER A 79 32.60 23.29 104.42
C SER A 79 34.12 23.32 104.32
N SER A 80 34.71 23.96 105.32
CA SER A 80 36.15 24.01 105.56
C SER A 80 36.68 22.60 105.78
N SER A 81 37.50 22.12 104.86
CA SER A 81 38.58 21.18 105.15
C SER A 81 39.77 21.62 104.31
N ASP A 82 40.67 22.34 104.97
CA ASP A 82 41.92 22.87 104.43
C ASP A 82 42.85 21.68 104.17
N SER A 83 43.15 21.42 102.92
CA SER A 83 44.22 20.51 102.51
C SER A 83 44.93 21.15 101.32
N ASP A 84 46.19 21.54 101.53
CA ASP A 84 47.07 22.19 100.55
C ASP A 84 47.23 21.41 99.23
N ASP A 85 46.84 20.13 99.20
CA ASP A 85 46.81 19.29 98.01
C ASP A 85 45.76 19.70 96.97
N GLU A 86 44.57 20.21 97.34
CA GLU A 86 43.53 20.53 96.33
C GLU A 86 43.83 21.78 95.49
N ARG A 87 44.49 22.81 96.06
CA ARG A 87 44.86 24.03 95.32
C ARG A 87 45.98 23.76 94.32
N THR A 88 46.92 22.89 94.68
CA THR A 88 48.01 22.48 93.77
C THR A 88 47.51 21.56 92.67
N ILE A 89 46.54 20.68 92.97
CA ILE A 89 45.83 19.85 91.98
C ILE A 89 45.03 20.72 91.00
N ASN A 90 44.24 21.68 91.47
CA ASN A 90 43.46 22.58 90.61
C ASN A 90 44.34 23.47 89.71
N LYS A 91 45.47 23.96 90.23
CA LYS A 91 46.44 24.73 89.43
C LYS A 91 47.14 23.87 88.37
N ARG A 92 47.47 22.61 88.69
CA ARG A 92 47.97 21.62 87.71
C ARG A 92 46.93 21.26 86.65
N ILE A 93 45.65 21.19 87.01
CA ILE A 93 44.55 20.92 86.06
C ILE A 93 44.35 22.11 85.10
N GLU A 94 44.41 23.34 85.61
CA GLU A 94 44.35 24.57 84.79
C GLU A 94 45.57 24.70 83.87
N GLU A 95 46.79 24.46 84.36
CA GLU A 95 48.00 24.46 83.52
C GLU A 95 48.00 23.31 82.50
N ALA A 96 47.47 22.13 82.85
CA ALA A 96 47.27 21.02 81.92
C ALA A 96 46.22 21.37 80.85
N ARG A 97 45.10 22.02 81.23
CA ARG A 97 44.10 22.53 80.28
C ARG A 97 44.67 23.58 79.34
N ARG A 98 45.49 24.50 79.86
CA ARG A 98 46.12 25.54 79.04
C ARG A 98 47.14 24.95 78.07
N ARG A 99 47.94 23.96 78.49
CA ARG A 99 48.81 23.19 77.59
C ARG A 99 48.00 22.40 76.55
N GLU A 100 46.90 21.77 76.97
CA GLU A 100 46.00 21.04 76.06
C GLU A 100 45.31 21.98 75.05
N GLU A 101 44.93 23.20 75.45
CA GLU A 101 44.36 24.22 74.56
C GLU A 101 45.41 24.79 73.59
N GLU A 102 46.64 25.01 74.04
CA GLU A 102 47.76 25.42 73.20
C GLU A 102 48.11 24.31 72.19
N GLU A 103 48.11 23.04 72.61
CA GLU A 103 48.28 21.88 71.72
C GLU A 103 47.12 21.73 70.73
N ARG A 104 45.87 21.87 71.16
CA ARG A 104 44.68 21.88 70.27
C ARG A 104 44.73 23.04 69.27
N LYS A 105 45.24 24.21 69.68
CA LYS A 105 45.39 25.37 68.79
C LYS A 105 46.48 25.14 67.76
N GLN A 106 47.62 24.55 68.14
CA GLN A 106 48.67 24.13 67.22
C GLN A 106 48.19 23.01 66.28
N GLU A 107 47.37 22.09 66.77
CA GLU A 107 46.78 21.03 65.95
C GLU A 107 45.78 21.59 64.93
N LEU A 108 44.91 22.53 65.33
CA LEU A 108 44.01 23.26 64.43
C LEU A 108 44.76 24.07 63.37
N GLU A 109 45.88 24.70 63.75
CA GLU A 109 46.72 25.47 62.84
C GLU A 109 47.44 24.55 61.83
N ARG A 110 47.99 23.42 62.29
CA ARG A 110 48.53 22.36 61.41
C ARG A 110 47.46 21.82 60.47
N GLN A 111 46.24 21.61 60.95
CA GLN A 111 45.13 21.09 60.15
C GLN A 111 44.64 22.10 59.10
N ARG A 112 44.68 23.41 59.41
CA ARG A 112 44.40 24.47 58.43
C ARG A 112 45.46 24.53 57.34
N LEU A 113 46.74 24.48 57.73
CA LEU A 113 47.85 24.49 56.78
C LEU A 113 47.84 23.23 55.90
N ALA A 114 47.53 22.06 56.47
CA ALA A 114 47.37 20.81 55.72
C ALA A 114 46.23 20.90 54.70
N ARG A 115 45.09 21.48 55.05
CA ARG A 115 43.97 21.70 54.12
C ARG A 115 44.31 22.68 53.00
N GLN A 116 45.09 23.73 53.27
CA GLN A 116 45.53 24.66 52.22
C GLN A 116 46.48 23.96 51.24
N LYS A 117 47.46 23.22 51.75
CA LYS A 117 48.38 22.42 50.92
C LYS A 117 47.62 21.38 50.09
N GLU A 118 46.64 20.71 50.67
CA GLU A 118 45.81 19.73 49.96
C GLU A 118 44.96 20.39 48.85
N LEU A 119 44.47 21.61 49.04
CA LEU A 119 43.75 22.34 48.01
C LEU A 119 44.68 22.81 46.88
N GLU A 120 45.87 23.32 47.23
CA GLU A 120 46.89 23.72 46.26
C GLU A 120 47.39 22.52 45.45
N GLU A 121 47.64 21.38 46.10
CA GLU A 121 48.04 20.13 45.46
C GLU A 121 46.95 19.63 44.50
N LYS A 122 45.68 19.66 44.90
CA LYS A 122 44.56 19.31 44.00
C LYS A 122 44.46 20.22 42.78
N MET A 123 44.67 21.52 42.94
CA MET A 123 44.67 22.45 41.80
C MET A 123 45.83 22.16 40.84
N MET A 124 47.00 21.83 41.38
CA MET A 124 48.17 21.44 40.59
C MET A 124 47.94 20.10 39.87
N GLU A 125 47.39 19.11 40.56
CA GLU A 125 47.02 17.81 39.97
C GLU A 125 45.97 17.97 38.86
N GLU A 126 44.96 18.81 39.06
CA GLU A 126 43.97 19.10 38.02
C GLU A 126 44.59 19.79 36.80
N GLU A 127 45.51 20.74 36.99
CA GLU A 127 46.21 21.38 35.88
C GLU A 127 47.10 20.41 35.12
N VAL A 128 47.81 19.53 35.83
CA VAL A 128 48.63 18.47 35.23
C VAL A 128 47.76 17.48 34.46
N ALA A 129 46.66 17.03 35.06
CA ALA A 129 45.69 16.16 34.41
C ALA A 129 45.11 16.79 33.14
N ARG A 130 44.75 18.08 33.17
CA ARG A 130 44.27 18.82 31.98
C ARG A 130 45.33 18.92 30.89
N ARG A 131 46.59 19.17 31.24
CA ARG A 131 47.69 19.21 30.24
C ARG A 131 47.93 17.86 29.60
N VAL A 132 47.91 16.79 30.40
CA VAL A 132 48.04 15.42 29.89
C VAL A 132 46.86 15.06 28.99
N GLU A 133 45.63 15.36 29.41
CA GLU A 133 44.43 15.14 28.61
C GLU A 133 44.49 15.89 27.27
N ALA A 134 44.92 17.16 27.28
CA ALA A 134 45.06 17.95 26.06
C ALA A 134 46.13 17.39 25.11
N LEU A 135 47.26 16.89 25.62
CA LEU A 135 48.30 16.26 24.79
C LEU A 135 47.83 14.92 24.21
N VAL A 136 47.08 14.14 25.00
CA VAL A 136 46.48 12.89 24.54
C VAL A 136 45.42 13.16 23.48
N ALA A 137 44.52 14.12 23.72
CA ALA A 137 43.49 14.52 22.76
C ALA A 137 44.10 14.96 21.43
N LYS A 138 45.14 15.81 21.46
CA LYS A 138 45.85 16.25 20.25
C LYS A 138 46.49 15.09 19.50
N ARG A 139 47.19 14.17 20.18
CA ARG A 139 47.78 13.00 19.52
C ARG A 139 46.73 12.08 18.91
N VAL A 140 45.63 11.84 19.61
CA VAL A 140 44.52 11.02 19.09
C VAL A 140 43.85 11.70 17.90
N GLU A 141 43.68 13.02 17.93
CA GLU A 141 43.12 13.78 16.83
C GLU A 141 44.01 13.72 15.57
N GLU A 142 45.33 13.88 15.73
CA GLU A 142 46.30 13.73 14.63
C GLU A 142 46.33 12.29 14.06
N GLU A 143 46.21 11.27 14.91
CA GLU A 143 46.13 9.88 14.46
C GLU A 143 44.83 9.57 13.74
N LEU A 144 43.71 10.10 14.25
CA LEU A 144 42.42 9.98 13.58
C LEU A 144 42.45 10.72 12.26
N GLU A 145 43.02 11.93 12.19
CA GLU A 145 43.11 12.72 10.97
C GLU A 145 43.85 12.02 9.85
N LYS A 146 44.96 11.35 10.14
CA LYS A 146 45.67 10.53 9.15
C LYS A 146 44.82 9.35 8.63
N ARG A 147 43.91 8.84 9.45
CA ARG A 147 43.01 7.72 9.11
C ARG A 147 41.63 8.18 8.66
N LYS A 148 41.30 9.48 8.73
CA LYS A 148 39.98 10.02 8.37
C LYS A 148 39.68 9.69 6.92
N ASP A 149 40.62 9.96 6.02
CA ASP A 149 40.44 9.73 4.59
C ASP A 149 40.22 8.25 4.26
N GLU A 150 40.96 7.34 4.93
CA GLU A 150 40.79 5.89 4.77
C GLU A 150 39.43 5.42 5.29
N ILE A 151 39.04 5.89 6.48
CA ILE A 151 37.75 5.58 7.11
C ILE A 151 36.59 6.14 6.26
N GLU A 152 36.72 7.37 5.78
CA GLU A 152 35.73 8.02 4.92
C GLU A 152 35.59 7.28 3.59
N ALA A 153 36.70 6.89 2.97
CA ALA A 153 36.68 6.10 1.75
C ALA A 153 35.98 4.74 1.96
N GLU A 154 36.26 4.04 3.06
CA GLU A 154 35.60 2.77 3.36
C GLU A 154 34.11 2.95 3.67
N VAL A 155 33.74 4.00 4.42
CA VAL A 155 32.33 4.34 4.68
C VAL A 155 31.61 4.65 3.37
N MET A 156 32.22 5.45 2.49
CA MET A 156 31.67 5.77 1.18
C MET A 156 31.48 4.50 0.34
N ARG A 157 32.47 3.60 0.32
CA ARG A 157 32.37 2.32 -0.39
C ARG A 157 31.21 1.47 0.12
N ARG A 158 31.05 1.33 1.44
CA ARG A 158 29.93 0.58 2.04
C ARG A 158 28.58 1.23 1.75
N VAL A 159 28.51 2.56 1.74
CA VAL A 159 27.29 3.30 1.38
C VAL A 159 26.94 3.11 -0.08
N GLU A 160 27.92 3.15 -0.98
CA GLU A 160 27.73 2.90 -2.41
C GLU A 160 27.30 1.45 -2.69
N GLU A 161 27.91 0.47 -2.04
CA GLU A 161 27.50 -0.93 -2.12
C GLU A 161 26.05 -1.10 -1.64
N ALA A 162 25.69 -0.50 -0.50
CA ALA A 162 24.33 -0.53 0.02
C ALA A 162 23.33 0.17 -0.92
N LYS A 163 23.68 1.33 -1.48
CA LYS A 163 22.86 2.03 -2.48
C LYS A 163 22.67 1.18 -3.73
N LYS A 164 23.73 0.57 -4.25
CA LYS A 164 23.69 -0.28 -5.44
C LYS A 164 22.80 -1.51 -5.25
N ILE A 165 22.86 -2.14 -4.07
CA ILE A 165 21.97 -3.26 -3.73
C ILE A 165 20.51 -2.78 -3.69
N MET A 166 20.25 -1.65 -3.03
CA MET A 166 18.91 -1.08 -2.93
C MET A 166 18.36 -0.67 -4.29
N GLU A 167 19.16 -0.03 -5.14
CA GLU A 167 18.80 0.37 -6.50
C GLU A 167 18.51 -0.84 -7.38
N LYS A 168 19.34 -1.90 -7.30
CA LYS A 168 19.11 -3.14 -8.04
C LYS A 168 17.80 -3.79 -7.63
N GLN A 169 17.52 -3.88 -6.33
CA GLN A 169 16.26 -4.43 -5.82
C GLN A 169 15.06 -3.60 -6.28
N MET A 170 15.17 -2.27 -6.22
CA MET A 170 14.10 -1.37 -6.67
C MET A 170 13.84 -1.49 -8.18
N LEU A 171 14.90 -1.57 -9.00
CA LEU A 171 14.78 -1.77 -10.44
C LEU A 171 14.14 -3.13 -10.77
N GLU A 172 14.56 -4.20 -10.10
CA GLU A 172 14.01 -5.54 -10.28
C GLU A 172 12.52 -5.59 -9.91
N GLU A 173 12.12 -4.94 -8.81
CA GLU A 173 10.71 -4.82 -8.43
C GLU A 173 9.89 -4.01 -9.45
N LEU A 174 10.45 -2.93 -9.99
CA LEU A 174 9.79 -2.13 -11.03
C LEU A 174 9.66 -2.90 -12.34
N GLU A 175 10.69 -3.62 -12.77
CA GLU A 175 10.63 -4.48 -13.94
C GLU A 175 9.60 -5.60 -13.77
N ARG A 176 9.55 -6.23 -12.60
CA ARG A 176 8.57 -7.28 -12.33
C ARG A 176 7.15 -6.75 -12.44
N LYS A 177 6.87 -5.60 -11.83
CA LYS A 177 5.55 -4.93 -11.93
C LYS A 177 5.20 -4.58 -13.37
N ARG A 178 6.14 -4.05 -14.15
CA ARG A 178 5.91 -3.76 -15.58
C ARG A 178 5.61 -5.02 -16.37
N ARG A 179 6.29 -6.13 -16.10
CA ARG A 179 6.02 -7.42 -16.76
C ARG A 179 4.64 -7.94 -16.38
N GLU A 180 4.29 -7.92 -15.09
CA GLU A 180 2.97 -8.30 -14.60
C GLU A 180 1.87 -7.45 -15.26
N GLU A 181 2.04 -6.13 -15.34
CA GLU A 181 1.08 -5.23 -16.00
C GLU A 181 0.92 -5.52 -17.49
N LEU A 182 2.02 -5.78 -18.20
CA LEU A 182 1.99 -6.14 -19.62
C LEU A 182 1.37 -7.51 -19.85
N GLU A 183 1.65 -8.49 -18.99
CA GLU A 183 1.03 -9.81 -19.05
C GLU A 183 -0.46 -9.73 -18.76
N GLU A 184 -0.89 -8.97 -17.75
CA GLU A 184 -2.31 -8.73 -17.49
C GLU A 184 -3.01 -8.03 -18.66
N GLN A 185 -2.35 -7.07 -19.31
CA GLN A 185 -2.89 -6.41 -20.50
C GLN A 185 -3.03 -7.39 -21.66
N LYS A 186 -2.01 -8.23 -21.91
CA LYS A 186 -2.06 -9.26 -22.95
C LYS A 186 -3.16 -10.28 -22.67
N MET A 187 -3.30 -10.75 -21.44
CA MET A 187 -4.37 -11.67 -21.05
C MET A 187 -5.76 -11.06 -21.29
N LYS A 188 -5.95 -9.78 -20.94
CA LYS A 188 -7.20 -9.06 -21.20
C LYS A 188 -7.46 -8.90 -22.70
N GLU A 189 -6.43 -8.57 -23.48
CA GLU A 189 -6.53 -8.44 -24.94
C GLU A 189 -6.88 -9.79 -25.59
N GLU A 190 -6.24 -10.88 -25.16
CA GLU A 190 -6.52 -12.23 -25.64
C GLU A 190 -7.94 -12.68 -25.30
N GLU A 191 -8.42 -12.40 -24.09
CA GLU A 191 -9.81 -12.65 -23.69
C GLU A 191 -10.80 -11.84 -24.53
N GLU A 192 -10.54 -10.55 -24.76
CA GLU A 192 -11.38 -9.73 -25.64
C GLU A 192 -11.36 -10.25 -27.08
N ARG A 193 -10.20 -10.65 -27.58
CA ARG A 193 -10.05 -11.20 -28.92
C ARG A 193 -10.76 -12.54 -29.06
N ALA A 194 -10.72 -13.38 -28.02
CA ALA A 194 -11.47 -14.63 -27.97
C ALA A 194 -12.98 -14.37 -28.00
N LYS A 195 -13.48 -13.43 -27.18
CA LYS A 195 -14.90 -13.01 -27.19
C LYS A 195 -15.32 -12.46 -28.55
N ARG A 196 -14.49 -11.64 -29.20
CA ARG A 196 -14.77 -11.13 -30.56
C ARG A 196 -14.86 -12.26 -31.58
N ARG A 197 -13.93 -13.22 -31.55
CA ARG A 197 -13.95 -14.39 -32.43
C ARG A 197 -15.18 -15.27 -32.19
N GLU A 198 -15.58 -15.43 -30.93
CA GLU A 198 -16.79 -16.19 -30.59
C GLU A 198 -18.05 -15.50 -31.11
N LEU A 199 -18.16 -14.18 -30.94
CA LEU A 199 -19.24 -13.39 -31.50
C LEU A 199 -19.26 -13.47 -33.03
N GLU A 200 -18.10 -13.36 -33.69
CA GLU A 200 -17.98 -13.50 -35.15
C GLU A 200 -18.47 -14.87 -35.63
N ARG A 201 -18.07 -15.96 -34.95
CA ARG A 201 -18.58 -17.31 -35.25
C ARG A 201 -20.10 -17.41 -35.13
N ILE A 202 -20.68 -16.84 -34.06
CA ILE A 202 -22.13 -16.84 -33.86
C ILE A 202 -22.83 -16.06 -34.97
N MET A 203 -22.27 -14.91 -35.37
CA MET A 203 -22.82 -14.10 -36.47
C MET A 203 -22.74 -14.84 -37.80
N ASP A 204 -21.62 -15.48 -38.10
CA ASP A 204 -21.46 -16.28 -39.31
C ASP A 204 -22.41 -17.47 -39.36
N GLU A 205 -22.58 -18.19 -38.25
CA GLU A 205 -23.55 -19.29 -38.16
C GLU A 205 -24.99 -18.80 -38.32
N ASN A 206 -25.32 -17.62 -37.80
CA ASN A 206 -26.64 -17.01 -37.97
C ASN A 206 -26.86 -16.61 -39.44
N ASN A 207 -25.90 -15.93 -40.05
CA ASN A 207 -25.94 -15.54 -41.46
C ASN A 207 -26.10 -16.78 -42.36
N ARG A 208 -25.34 -17.86 -42.12
CA ARG A 208 -25.50 -19.13 -42.84
C ARG A 208 -26.91 -19.69 -42.72
N LYS A 209 -27.50 -19.68 -41.52
CA LYS A 209 -28.88 -20.14 -41.31
C LYS A 209 -29.90 -19.28 -42.08
N ILE A 210 -29.68 -17.96 -42.11
CA ILE A 210 -30.52 -17.04 -42.89
C ILE A 210 -30.39 -17.33 -44.38
N GLU A 211 -29.16 -17.46 -44.89
CA GLU A 211 -28.89 -17.76 -46.29
C GLU A 211 -29.48 -19.11 -46.70
N GLU A 212 -29.32 -20.15 -45.88
CA GLU A 212 -29.91 -21.46 -46.11
C GLU A 212 -31.45 -21.40 -46.11
N ALA A 213 -32.05 -20.65 -45.19
CA ALA A 213 -33.50 -20.46 -45.16
C ALA A 213 -34.00 -19.73 -46.42
N GLN A 214 -33.31 -18.65 -46.83
CA GLN A 214 -33.62 -17.93 -48.06
C GLN A 214 -33.47 -18.81 -49.29
N ARG A 215 -32.41 -19.63 -49.34
CA ARG A 215 -32.18 -20.58 -50.44
C ARG A 215 -33.28 -21.63 -50.53
N LYS A 216 -33.73 -22.18 -49.40
CA LYS A 216 -34.87 -23.13 -49.36
C LYS A 216 -36.16 -22.48 -49.86
N LEU A 217 -36.47 -21.27 -49.40
CA LEU A 217 -37.65 -20.52 -49.87
C LEU A 217 -37.58 -20.25 -51.38
N ALA A 218 -36.41 -19.87 -51.89
CA ALA A 218 -36.21 -19.67 -53.33
C ALA A 218 -36.37 -20.98 -54.12
N GLU A 219 -35.86 -22.09 -53.60
CA GLU A 219 -36.03 -23.41 -54.21
C GLU A 219 -37.50 -23.85 -54.23
N GLU A 220 -38.24 -23.64 -53.14
CA GLU A 220 -39.69 -23.92 -53.07
C GLU A 220 -40.49 -23.05 -54.06
N GLN A 221 -40.15 -21.75 -54.17
CA GLN A 221 -40.76 -20.86 -55.17
C GLN A 221 -40.49 -21.35 -56.60
N LEU A 222 -39.27 -21.75 -56.90
CA LEU A 222 -38.91 -22.31 -58.21
C LEU A 222 -39.69 -23.60 -58.50
N ARG A 223 -39.78 -24.53 -57.53
CA ARG A 223 -40.58 -25.77 -57.68
C ARG A 223 -42.04 -25.48 -57.95
N LEU A 224 -42.64 -24.52 -57.25
CA LEU A 224 -44.04 -24.13 -57.50
C LEU A 224 -44.24 -23.59 -58.92
N VAL A 225 -43.31 -22.77 -59.42
CA VAL A 225 -43.36 -22.25 -60.80
C VAL A 225 -43.18 -23.37 -61.83
N GLU A 226 -42.29 -24.33 -61.58
CA GLU A 226 -42.12 -25.51 -62.43
C GLU A 226 -43.37 -26.40 -62.45
N GLU A 227 -44.01 -26.60 -61.30
CA GLU A 227 -45.28 -27.34 -61.19
C GLU A 227 -46.40 -26.62 -61.95
N GLN A 228 -46.53 -25.29 -61.78
CA GLN A 228 -47.48 -24.49 -62.55
C GLN A 228 -47.22 -24.61 -64.07
N ARG A 229 -45.95 -24.59 -64.49
CA ARG A 229 -45.57 -24.78 -65.89
C ARG A 229 -45.96 -26.18 -66.40
N LYS A 230 -45.72 -27.24 -65.64
CA LYS A 230 -46.12 -28.61 -65.99
C LYS A 230 -47.64 -28.74 -66.10
N MET A 231 -48.39 -28.19 -65.15
CA MET A 231 -49.85 -28.20 -65.18
C MET A 231 -50.40 -27.46 -66.42
N LEU A 232 -49.78 -26.35 -66.83
CA LEU A 232 -50.16 -25.65 -68.05
C LEU A 232 -49.82 -26.46 -69.31
N GLU A 233 -48.66 -27.11 -69.33
CA GLU A 233 -48.28 -28.00 -70.43
C GLU A 233 -49.24 -29.21 -70.55
N GLU A 234 -49.60 -29.84 -69.43
CA GLU A 234 -50.59 -30.92 -69.40
C GLU A 234 -51.97 -30.45 -69.85
N LYS A 235 -52.41 -29.26 -69.41
CA LYS A 235 -53.68 -28.67 -69.89
C LYS A 235 -53.67 -28.43 -71.39
N GLN A 236 -52.58 -27.88 -71.94
CA GLN A 236 -52.44 -27.67 -73.38
C GLN A 236 -52.45 -29.01 -74.14
N ARG A 237 -51.77 -30.04 -73.63
CA ARG A 237 -51.80 -31.38 -74.23
C ARG A 237 -53.21 -31.98 -74.23
N LEU A 238 -53.93 -31.88 -73.10
CA LEU A 238 -55.31 -32.35 -73.01
C LEU A 238 -56.23 -31.57 -73.95
N GLU A 239 -56.07 -30.25 -74.07
CA GLU A 239 -56.83 -29.41 -75.00
C GLU A 239 -56.56 -29.80 -76.46
N ASP A 240 -55.30 -30.01 -76.82
CA ASP A 240 -54.90 -30.49 -78.16
C ASP A 240 -55.44 -31.89 -78.45
N GLU A 241 -55.42 -32.80 -77.46
CA GLU A 241 -56.00 -34.13 -77.58
C GLU A 241 -57.52 -34.08 -77.74
N GLU A 242 -58.23 -33.27 -76.96
CA GLU A 242 -59.66 -33.03 -77.11
C GLU A 242 -59.97 -32.44 -78.49
N ARG A 243 -59.19 -31.48 -78.96
CA ARG A 243 -59.36 -30.89 -80.29
C ARG A 243 -59.15 -31.93 -81.37
N ARG A 244 -58.14 -32.80 -81.26
CA ARG A 244 -57.92 -33.93 -82.19
C ARG A 244 -59.08 -34.93 -82.15
N ARG A 245 -59.59 -35.26 -80.96
CA ARG A 245 -60.78 -36.13 -80.81
C ARG A 245 -62.00 -35.51 -81.48
N ARG A 246 -62.32 -34.24 -81.20
CA ARG A 246 -63.41 -33.51 -81.85
C ARG A 246 -63.24 -33.45 -83.38
N MET A 247 -62.02 -33.23 -83.88
CA MET A 247 -61.75 -33.29 -85.32
C MET A 247 -61.99 -34.69 -85.89
N SER A 248 -61.53 -35.75 -85.23
CA SER A 248 -61.76 -37.13 -85.67
C SER A 248 -63.23 -37.55 -85.58
N GLU A 249 -63.97 -37.09 -84.57
CA GLU A 249 -65.42 -37.30 -84.43
C GLU A 249 -66.19 -36.54 -85.51
N GLN A 250 -65.83 -35.27 -85.77
CA GLN A 250 -66.38 -34.51 -86.89
C GLN A 250 -66.06 -35.19 -88.23
N GLU A 251 -64.85 -35.72 -88.42
CA GLU A 251 -64.49 -36.48 -89.62
C GLU A 251 -65.28 -37.78 -89.77
N LEU A 252 -65.56 -38.48 -88.66
CA LEU A 252 -66.39 -39.67 -88.62
C LEU A 252 -67.86 -39.36 -88.94
N ILE A 253 -68.41 -38.26 -88.40
CA ILE A 253 -69.77 -37.80 -88.66
C ILE A 253 -69.92 -37.25 -90.08
N LEU A 254 -68.91 -36.53 -90.59
CA LEU A 254 -68.93 -35.94 -91.92
C LEU A 254 -68.69 -36.95 -93.05
N ASN A 255 -68.34 -38.21 -92.76
CA ASN A 255 -68.11 -39.28 -93.76
C ASN A 255 -67.31 -38.79 -94.99
N LYS A 256 -66.33 -37.90 -94.76
CA LYS A 256 -65.62 -37.18 -95.84
C LYS A 256 -64.73 -38.08 -96.69
N LYS A 257 -64.56 -39.35 -96.29
CA LYS A 257 -63.85 -40.35 -97.10
C LYS A 257 -64.67 -40.89 -98.28
N ASN A 258 -65.97 -40.59 -98.41
CA ASN A 258 -66.82 -41.12 -99.50
C ASN A 258 -67.81 -40.13 -100.18
N ALA A 259 -67.78 -38.83 -99.90
CA ALA A 259 -68.95 -37.97 -100.19
C ALA A 259 -68.94 -37.12 -101.49
N ARG A 260 -68.04 -37.32 -102.47
CA ARG A 260 -68.16 -36.54 -103.72
C ARG A 260 -67.59 -37.22 -104.98
N PRO A 261 -68.42 -37.89 -105.80
CA PRO A 261 -68.02 -38.26 -107.15
C PRO A 261 -67.88 -37.00 -108.01
N ARG A 262 -66.80 -36.92 -108.82
CA ARG A 262 -66.62 -35.85 -109.80
C ARG A 262 -67.59 -36.04 -110.95
N LEU A 263 -68.61 -35.20 -111.02
CA LEU A 263 -69.50 -35.09 -112.18
C LEU A 263 -68.85 -34.18 -113.23
N SER A 264 -68.38 -34.76 -114.32
CA SER A 264 -68.03 -34.06 -115.56
C SER A 264 -69.28 -33.96 -116.44
N PHE A 265 -69.94 -32.81 -116.48
CA PHE A 265 -70.98 -32.52 -117.48
C PHE A 265 -70.33 -31.90 -118.71
N ALA A 266 -70.35 -32.64 -119.82
CA ALA A 266 -70.07 -32.11 -121.15
C ALA A 266 -71.31 -31.34 -121.64
N PHE A 267 -71.21 -30.02 -121.77
CA PHE A 267 -72.22 -29.22 -122.47
C PHE A 267 -71.88 -29.20 -123.96
N GLY A 268 -72.57 -30.04 -124.73
CA GLY A 268 -72.60 -29.99 -126.19
C GLY A 268 -73.34 -28.75 -126.67
N LYS A 269 -72.75 -28.04 -127.63
CA LYS A 269 -73.32 -26.87 -128.30
C LYS A 269 -73.52 -27.23 -129.78
N SER A 270 -74.76 -27.33 -130.22
CA SER A 270 -75.20 -27.32 -131.63
C SER A 270 -76.56 -26.62 -131.63
N GLY A 271 -76.72 -25.45 -132.27
CA GLY A 271 -77.09 -25.34 -133.69
C GLY A 271 -78.53 -25.85 -133.84
N GLY A 272 -79.56 -25.04 -134.03
CA GLY A 272 -79.74 -23.99 -135.04
C GLY A 272 -81.12 -24.27 -135.68
N THR A 273 -81.82 -23.19 -136.08
CA THR A 273 -83.16 -23.08 -136.69
C THR A 273 -84.36 -23.35 -135.79
#